data_AF-A0A2N2ZTD7-F1
#
_entry.id   AF-A0A2N2ZTD7-F1
#
_cell.length_a   1.000
_cell.length_b   1.000
_cell.length_c   1.000
_cell.angle_alpha   90.00
_cell.angle_beta   90.00
_cell.angle_gamma   90.00
#
_symmetry.space_group_name_H-M   'P 1'
#
loop_
_entity.id
_entity.type
_entity.pdbx_description
1 polymer ?
#
loop_
_entity_poly.entity_id
_entity_poly.type
_entity_poly.pdbx_seq_one_letter_code
_entity_poly.pdbx_strand_id
1 'polypeptide(L)'
;MKTIKLLISVTLVLIISTGGYLFYKHEYVDTLMLSEILGKSDKPMENFLTDVFDFDTGLTRHDIKKLKERKDYWSKRMDDVTEINDPSLQASEMAKLYDEMREDEVMSKILDKTAEKTGKLAGTILDLLN
;
A
#
# COMPACT_ATOMS: atom_id res chain seq x y z
N MET A 1 -8.48 -49.86 -11.70
CA MET A 1 -9.51 -48.80 -11.52
C MET A 1 -9.38 -48.03 -10.21
N LYS A 2 -9.27 -48.67 -9.02
CA LYS A 2 -9.17 -47.96 -7.73
C LYS A 2 -7.93 -47.06 -7.62
N THR A 3 -6.77 -47.54 -8.06
CA THR A 3 -5.50 -46.78 -8.10
C THR A 3 -5.56 -45.57 -9.03
N ILE A 4 -6.18 -45.72 -10.20
CA ILE A 4 -6.36 -44.59 -11.15
C ILE A 4 -7.27 -43.52 -10.56
N LYS A 5 -8.39 -43.91 -9.93
CA LYS A 5 -9.28 -42.96 -9.24
C LYS A 5 -8.57 -42.25 -8.08
N LEU A 6 -7.77 -42.98 -7.31
CA LEU A 6 -6.96 -42.40 -6.22
C LEU A 6 -5.95 -41.38 -6.76
N LEU A 7 -5.22 -41.71 -7.84
CA LEU A 7 -4.28 -40.80 -8.47
C LEU A 7 -4.96 -39.53 -8.96
N ILE A 8 -6.12 -39.65 -9.62
CA ILE A 8 -6.90 -38.49 -10.07
C ILE A 8 -7.31 -37.61 -8.88
N SER A 9 -7.84 -38.20 -7.79
CA SER A 9 -8.21 -37.45 -6.59
C SER A 9 -7.02 -36.71 -5.97
N VAL A 10 -5.86 -37.37 -5.86
CA VAL A 10 -4.65 -36.77 -5.31
C VAL A 10 -4.15 -35.62 -6.19
N THR A 11 -4.12 -35.81 -7.51
CA THR A 11 -3.73 -34.74 -8.45
C THR A 11 -4.69 -33.54 -8.36
N LEU A 12 -6.00 -33.79 -8.23
CA LEU A 12 -6.98 -32.72 -8.11
C LEU A 12 -6.76 -31.89 -6.84
N VAL A 13 -6.51 -32.55 -5.70
CA VAL A 13 -6.21 -31.87 -4.43
C VAL A 13 -4.94 -31.05 -4.57
N LEU A 14 -3.87 -31.59 -5.16
CA LEU A 14 -2.63 -30.86 -5.38
C LEU A 14 -2.85 -29.60 -6.23
N ILE A 15 -3.59 -29.70 -7.34
CA ILE A 15 -3.89 -28.54 -8.19
C ILE A 15 -4.67 -27.48 -7.42
N ILE A 16 -5.69 -27.87 -6.65
CA ILE A 16 -6.50 -26.93 -5.86
C ILE A 16 -5.65 -26.27 -4.77
N SER A 17 -4.85 -27.05 -4.04
CA SER A 17 -3.98 -26.52 -2.98
C SER A 17 -2.91 -25.59 -3.53
N THR A 18 -2.23 -25.96 -4.63
CA THR A 18 -1.24 -25.11 -5.28
C THR A 18 -1.88 -23.84 -5.83
N GLY A 19 -3.02 -23.96 -6.52
CA GLY A 19 -3.76 -22.80 -7.04
C GLY A 19 -4.19 -21.84 -5.93
N GLY A 20 -4.75 -22.38 -4.83
CA GLY A 20 -5.14 -21.60 -3.66
C GLY A 20 -3.96 -20.91 -2.98
N TYR A 21 -2.81 -21.58 -2.85
CA TYR A 21 -1.59 -20.99 -2.30
C TYR A 21 -1.06 -19.85 -3.19
N LEU A 22 -1.00 -20.05 -4.51
CA LEU A 22 -0.55 -19.03 -5.43
C LEU A 22 -1.45 -17.79 -5.41
N PHE A 23 -2.77 -18.01 -5.37
CA PHE A 23 -3.74 -16.93 -5.22
C PHE A 23 -3.56 -16.18 -3.90
N TYR A 24 -3.47 -16.90 -2.79
CA TYR A 24 -3.27 -16.30 -1.47
C TYR A 24 -2.00 -15.47 -1.43
N LYS A 25 -0.89 -16.01 -1.94
CA LYS A 25 0.38 -15.31 -2.02
C LYS A 25 0.24 -14.02 -2.84
N HIS A 26 -0.36 -14.09 -4.02
CA HIS A 26 -0.51 -12.95 -4.92
C HIS A 26 -1.37 -11.81 -4.34
N GLU A 27 -2.44 -12.15 -3.62
CA GLU A 27 -3.40 -11.17 -3.09
C GLU A 27 -3.01 -10.60 -1.73
N TYR A 28 -2.41 -11.42 -0.86
CA TYR A 28 -2.23 -11.10 0.57
C TYR A 28 -0.77 -11.09 1.05
N VAL A 29 0.19 -11.54 0.24
CA VAL A 29 1.60 -11.64 0.66
C VAL A 29 2.51 -10.79 -0.22
N ASP A 30 2.34 -10.88 -1.54
CA ASP A 30 3.13 -10.11 -2.49
C ASP A 30 2.76 -8.63 -2.37
N THR A 31 3.74 -7.83 -1.96
CA THR A 31 3.63 -6.38 -1.86
C THR A 31 3.87 -5.74 -3.22
N LEU A 32 3.31 -4.54 -3.40
CA LEU A 32 3.37 -3.79 -4.63
C LEU A 32 4.45 -2.72 -4.57
N MET A 33 5.15 -2.57 -5.67
CA MET A 33 6.02 -1.43 -5.93
C MET A 33 5.17 -0.17 -6.17
N LEU A 34 5.75 1.00 -5.93
CA LEU A 34 5.07 2.28 -6.14
C LEU A 34 4.59 2.44 -7.59
N SER A 35 5.40 1.99 -8.54
CA SER A 35 5.09 1.95 -9.97
C SER A 35 3.86 1.11 -10.30
N GLU A 36 3.67 -0.01 -9.59
CA GLU A 36 2.50 -0.88 -9.78
C GLU A 36 1.21 -0.26 -9.23
N ILE A 37 1.31 0.65 -8.26
CA ILE A 37 0.16 1.36 -7.67
C ILE A 37 -0.23 2.57 -8.51
N LEU A 38 0.75 3.39 -8.89
CA LEU A 38 0.53 4.63 -9.66
C LEU A 38 0.17 4.33 -11.13
N GLY A 39 0.63 3.20 -11.66
CA GLY A 39 0.45 2.84 -13.06
C GLY A 39 1.31 3.72 -13.98
N LYS A 40 1.19 3.48 -15.29
CA LYS A 40 1.90 4.27 -16.30
C LYS A 40 1.11 5.54 -16.62
N SER A 41 1.77 6.69 -16.51
CA SER A 41 1.27 7.98 -16.99
C SER A 41 1.56 8.14 -18.48
N ASP A 42 0.74 8.93 -19.18
CA ASP A 42 1.01 9.33 -20.57
C ASP A 42 2.23 10.27 -20.69
N LYS A 43 2.70 10.83 -19.56
CA LYS A 43 3.84 11.75 -19.54
C LYS A 43 5.14 11.01 -19.21
N PRO A 44 6.15 11.04 -20.10
CA PRO A 44 7.43 10.35 -19.88
C PRO A 44 8.17 10.76 -18.60
N MET A 45 8.05 12.04 -18.21
CA MET A 45 8.69 12.55 -16.99
C MET A 45 8.08 11.96 -15.71
N GLU A 46 6.77 11.75 -15.68
CA GLU A 46 6.09 11.16 -14.52
C GLU A 46 6.46 9.67 -14.39
N ASN A 47 6.59 8.96 -15.52
CA ASN A 47 7.08 7.58 -15.53
C ASN A 47 8.53 7.49 -15.06
N PHE A 48 9.40 8.38 -15.54
CA PHE A 48 10.81 8.41 -15.12
C PHE A 48 10.96 8.66 -13.62
N LEU A 49 10.22 9.62 -13.07
CA LEU A 49 10.23 9.87 -11.63
C LEU A 49 9.69 8.66 -10.84
N THR A 50 8.65 8.01 -11.34
CA THR A 50 8.09 6.82 -10.71
C THR A 50 9.08 5.65 -10.72
N ASP A 51 9.83 5.45 -11.81
CA ASP A 51 10.84 4.40 -11.94
C ASP A 51 12.08 4.67 -11.07
N VAL A 52 12.52 5.93 -10.98
CA VAL A 52 13.69 6.33 -10.16
C VAL A 52 13.38 6.23 -8.66
N PHE A 53 12.15 6.56 -8.27
CA PHE A 53 11.67 6.46 -6.90
C PHE A 53 10.82 5.22 -6.67
N ASP A 54 11.00 4.17 -7.48
CA ASP A 54 10.23 2.95 -7.31
C ASP A 54 10.69 2.20 -6.06
N PHE A 55 9.77 1.92 -5.15
CA PHE A 55 10.06 1.18 -3.92
C PHE A 55 8.91 0.27 -3.52
N ASP A 56 9.26 -0.77 -2.76
CA ASP A 56 8.29 -1.65 -2.14
C ASP A 56 7.46 -0.88 -1.11
N THR A 57 6.18 -0.68 -1.43
CA THR A 57 5.25 0.08 -0.61
C THR A 57 4.80 -0.69 0.63
N GLY A 58 5.07 -1.99 0.73
CA GLY A 58 4.54 -2.84 1.78
C GLY A 58 3.02 -3.07 1.69
N LEU A 59 2.37 -2.56 0.65
CA LEU A 59 0.93 -2.71 0.42
C LEU A 59 0.68 -3.90 -0.50
N THR A 60 -0.23 -4.78 -0.09
CA THR A 60 -0.69 -5.91 -0.90
C THR A 60 -1.81 -5.49 -1.86
N ARG A 61 -2.15 -6.33 -2.83
CA ARG A 61 -3.31 -6.08 -3.73
C ARG A 61 -4.61 -5.97 -2.93
N HIS A 62 -4.76 -6.78 -1.88
CA HIS A 62 -5.89 -6.69 -0.95
C HIS A 62 -5.93 -5.34 -0.21
N ASP A 63 -4.78 -4.83 0.24
CA ASP A 63 -4.68 -3.51 0.88
C ASP A 63 -5.12 -2.39 -0.09
N ILE A 64 -4.67 -2.45 -1.35
CA ILE A 64 -5.08 -1.50 -2.38
C ILE A 64 -6.60 -1.54 -2.63
N LYS A 65 -7.20 -2.73 -2.61
CA LYS A 65 -8.66 -2.85 -2.75
C LYS A 65 -9.39 -2.18 -1.57
N LYS A 66 -8.96 -2.43 -0.34
CA LYS A 66 -9.49 -1.76 0.86
C LYS A 66 -9.33 -0.24 0.82
N LEU A 67 -8.21 0.25 0.28
CA LEU A 67 -7.98 1.69 0.09
C LEU A 67 -8.93 2.28 -0.94
N LYS A 68 -9.14 1.59 -2.07
CA LYS A 68 -10.08 2.03 -3.10
C LYS A 68 -11.50 2.15 -2.57
N GLU A 69 -11.94 1.19 -1.76
CA GLU A 69 -13.27 1.19 -1.13
C GLU A 69 -13.46 2.35 -0.14
N ARG A 70 -12.38 2.87 0.45
CA ARG A 70 -12.41 3.93 1.47
C ARG A 70 -11.80 5.24 1.00
N LYS A 71 -11.45 5.34 -0.28
CA LYS A 71 -10.77 6.50 -0.88
C LYS A 71 -11.54 7.78 -0.63
N ASP A 72 -12.85 7.76 -0.88
CA ASP A 72 -13.69 8.96 -0.78
C ASP A 72 -13.81 9.44 0.67
N TYR A 73 -13.86 8.51 1.63
CA TYR A 73 -13.82 8.85 3.06
C TYR A 73 -12.51 9.56 3.41
N TRP A 74 -11.37 8.97 3.05
CA TRP A 74 -10.06 9.54 3.39
C TRP A 74 -9.78 10.87 2.68
N SER A 75 -10.17 10.99 1.41
CA SER A 75 -10.06 12.24 0.65
C SER A 75 -10.86 13.33 1.34
N LYS A 76 -12.15 13.07 1.61
CA LYS A 76 -13.02 14.05 2.27
C LYS A 76 -12.49 14.41 3.65
N ARG A 77 -12.06 13.44 4.46
CA ARG A 77 -11.54 13.71 5.80
C ARG A 77 -10.28 14.58 5.76
N MET A 78 -9.40 14.38 4.78
CA MET A 78 -8.21 15.22 4.57
C MET A 78 -8.59 16.63 4.13
N ASP A 79 -9.54 16.76 3.19
CA ASP A 79 -10.05 18.04 2.71
C ASP A 79 -10.69 18.82 3.89
N ASP A 80 -11.55 18.17 4.67
CA ASP A 80 -12.20 18.74 5.85
C ASP A 80 -11.19 19.31 6.88
N VAL A 81 -10.00 18.70 7.04
CA VAL A 81 -8.94 19.21 7.93
C VAL A 81 -8.17 20.35 7.28
N THR A 82 -7.80 20.20 6.02
CA THR A 82 -6.95 21.18 5.32
C THR A 82 -7.67 22.49 5.02
N GLU A 83 -8.99 22.47 4.91
CA GLU A 83 -9.85 23.66 4.73
C GLU A 83 -10.10 24.44 6.03
N ILE A 84 -9.66 23.95 7.20
CA ILE A 84 -9.80 24.67 8.47
C ILE A 84 -8.90 25.91 8.47
N ASN A 85 -9.53 27.09 8.53
CA ASN A 85 -8.83 28.37 8.51
C ASN A 85 -8.07 28.71 9.81
N ASP A 86 -8.52 28.20 10.96
CA ASP A 86 -7.84 28.42 12.24
C ASP A 86 -6.65 27.46 12.37
N PRO A 87 -5.39 27.95 12.42
CA PRO A 87 -4.21 27.08 12.46
C PRO A 87 -4.13 26.20 13.71
N SER A 88 -4.61 26.68 14.86
CA SER A 88 -4.59 25.92 16.11
C SER A 88 -5.59 24.77 16.04
N LEU A 89 -6.80 25.06 15.53
CA LEU A 89 -7.82 24.04 15.33
C LEU A 89 -7.40 23.03 14.25
N GLN A 90 -6.81 23.50 13.16
CA GLN A 90 -6.29 22.64 12.09
C GLN A 90 -5.23 21.68 12.63
N ALA A 91 -4.28 22.16 13.43
CA ALA A 91 -3.27 21.30 14.04
C ALA A 91 -3.89 20.22 14.94
N SER A 92 -4.91 20.59 15.73
CA SER A 92 -5.62 19.62 16.58
C SER A 92 -6.39 18.58 15.78
N GLU A 93 -7.07 18.98 14.71
CA GLU A 93 -7.81 18.05 13.83
C GLU A 93 -6.88 17.18 12.99
N MET A 94 -5.72 17.71 12.60
CA MET A 94 -4.69 16.95 11.92
C MET A 94 -4.13 15.85 12.82
N ALA A 95 -3.90 16.13 14.11
CA ALA A 95 -3.47 15.11 15.08
C ALA A 95 -4.50 13.98 15.20
N LYS A 96 -5.81 14.31 15.28
CA LYS A 96 -6.88 13.31 15.29
C LYS A 96 -6.91 12.49 14.00
N LEU A 97 -6.73 13.13 12.85
CA LEU A 97 -6.65 12.44 11.56
C LEU A 97 -5.50 11.43 11.54
N TYR A 98 -4.33 11.80 12.07
CA TYR A 98 -3.22 10.85 12.19
C TYR A 98 -3.56 9.66 13.09
N ASP A 99 -4.24 9.89 14.23
CA ASP A 99 -4.68 8.81 15.11
C ASP A 99 -5.70 7.89 14.42
N GLU A 100 -6.70 8.47 13.74
CA GLU A 100 -7.68 7.73 12.92
C GLU A 100 -6.99 6.87 11.84
N MET A 101 -5.99 7.44 11.15
CA MET A 101 -5.19 6.72 10.15
C MET A 101 -4.31 5.63 10.79
N ARG A 102 -3.88 5.80 12.04
CA ARG A 102 -3.06 4.80 12.73
C ARG A 102 -3.87 3.58 13.14
N GLU A 103 -5.14 3.77 13.49
CA GLU A 103 -6.10 2.71 13.81
C GLU A 103 -6.52 1.90 12.56
N ASP A 104 -6.49 2.53 11.38
CA ASP A 104 -6.74 1.82 10.13
C ASP A 104 -5.50 1.03 9.67
N GLU A 105 -5.62 -0.30 9.60
CA GLU A 105 -4.54 -1.22 9.22
C GLU A 105 -3.78 -0.78 7.95
N VAL A 106 -4.49 -0.29 6.93
CA VAL A 106 -3.86 0.04 5.65
C VAL A 106 -3.24 1.44 5.67
N MET A 107 -3.93 2.41 6.27
CA MET A 107 -3.36 3.77 6.41
C MET A 107 -2.15 3.77 7.35
N SER A 108 -2.16 2.93 8.38
CA SER A 108 -1.04 2.75 9.30
C SER A 108 0.23 2.29 8.58
N LYS A 109 0.12 1.33 7.63
CA LYS A 109 1.23 0.91 6.76
C LYS A 109 1.74 2.06 5.89
N ILE A 110 0.82 2.88 5.32
CA ILE A 110 1.19 4.06 4.52
C ILE A 110 1.98 5.06 5.36
N LEU A 111 1.51 5.35 6.58
CA LEU A 111 2.18 6.26 7.51
C LEU A 111 3.59 5.79 7.85
N ASP A 112 3.75 4.51 8.22
CA ASP A 112 5.06 3.94 8.54
C ASP A 112 6.04 4.04 7.37
N LYS A 113 5.57 3.72 6.16
CA LYS A 113 6.41 3.78 4.96
C LYS A 113 6.79 5.21 4.57
N THR A 114 5.87 6.14 4.70
CA THR A 114 6.13 7.56 4.45
C THR A 114 7.14 8.11 5.45
N ALA A 115 7.00 7.76 6.74
CA ALA A 115 7.95 8.13 7.78
C ALA A 115 9.34 7.53 7.55
N GLU A 116 9.41 6.24 7.19
CA GLU A 116 10.66 5.54 6.87
C GLU A 116 11.44 6.26 5.74
N LYS A 117 10.73 6.62 4.66
CA LYS A 117 11.33 7.27 3.49
C LYS A 117 11.74 8.71 3.78
N THR A 118 10.91 9.47 4.47
CA THR A 118 11.20 10.86 4.85
C THR A 118 12.41 10.90 5.81
N GLY A 119 12.48 9.97 6.77
CA GLY A 119 13.62 9.84 7.68
C GLY A 119 14.93 9.51 6.95
N LYS A 120 14.90 8.57 5.99
CA LYS A 120 16.06 8.25 5.14
C LYS A 120 16.54 9.47 4.34
N LEU A 121 15.62 10.18 3.71
CA LEU A 121 15.94 11.39 2.95
C LEU A 121 16.56 12.48 3.83
N ALA A 122 15.97 12.73 5.01
CA ALA A 122 16.50 13.69 5.97
C ALA A 122 17.92 13.31 6.42
N GLY A 123 18.17 12.03 6.71
CA GLY A 123 19.51 11.53 7.03
C GLY A 123 20.53 11.78 5.91
N THR A 124 20.17 11.45 4.67
CA THR A 124 21.03 11.72 3.51
C THR A 124 21.35 13.20 3.33
N ILE A 125 20.36 14.09 3.54
CA ILE A 125 20.58 15.54 3.46
C ILE A 125 21.54 16.00 4.57
N LEU A 126 21.36 15.51 5.80
CA LEU A 126 22.25 15.85 6.91
C LEU A 126 23.69 15.37 6.68
N ASP A 127 23.87 14.18 6.11
CA ASP A 127 25.19 13.64 5.77
C ASP A 127 25.89 14.46 4.68
N LEU A 128 25.13 15.01 3.71
CA LEU A 128 25.67 15.87 2.65
C LEU A 128 26.04 17.28 3.12
N LEU A 129 25.51 17.72 4.27
CA LEU A 129 25.81 19.03 4.87
C LEU A 129 27.01 19.00 5.83
N ASN A 130 27.52 17.80 6.16
CA ASN A 130 28.74 17.58 6.96
C ASN A 130 29.96 17.33 6.07
#